data_AF-A0A094C7H1-F1
#
_entry.id   AF-A0A094C7H1-F1
#
_cell.length_a   1.000
_cell.length_b   1.000
_cell.length_c   1.000
_cell.angle_alpha   90.00
_cell.angle_beta   90.00
_cell.angle_gamma   90.00
#
_symmetry.space_group_name_H-M   'P 1'
#
loop_
_entity.id
_entity.type
_entity.pdbx_description
1 polymer ?
#
loop_
_entity_poly.entity_id
_entity_poly.type
_entity_poly.pdbx_seq_one_letter_code
_entity_poly.pdbx_strand_id
1 'polypeptide(L)'
;MSHKTGGYFYFRYTYQCPYTDADGQNLTDNNYHTAIYTAVKKQDHAAQTAWYNDIAMPAVEADIRKNFYGATDRNNLGMTYERYNQQYVRRLDFAWYDTLPVHTSGPDEGHPFGKPV
;
A
#
# COMPACT_ATOMS: atom_id res chain seq x y z
N MET A 1 0.86 29.02 2.56
CA MET A 1 0.03 27.99 3.23
C MET A 1 0.63 27.74 4.61
N SER A 2 -0.18 27.73 5.67
CA SER A 2 0.31 27.53 7.04
C SER A 2 0.58 26.04 7.26
N HIS A 3 1.83 25.68 7.61
CA HIS A 3 2.15 24.30 7.94
C HIS A 3 1.53 23.94 9.29
N LYS A 4 0.71 22.90 9.30
CA LYS A 4 0.16 22.34 10.53
C LYS A 4 1.22 21.50 11.25
N THR A 5 1.19 21.53 12.58
CA THR A 5 2.06 20.71 13.44
C THR A 5 1.44 19.32 13.63
N GLY A 6 2.30 18.31 13.76
CA GLY A 6 1.89 16.91 13.89
C GLY A 6 1.41 16.28 12.58
N GLY A 7 0.62 15.22 12.71
CA GLY A 7 -0.02 14.50 11.62
C GLY A 7 0.80 13.34 11.07
N TYR A 8 0.41 12.88 9.89
CA TYR A 8 0.93 11.66 9.27
C TYR A 8 1.18 11.89 7.80
N PHE A 9 2.32 11.42 7.29
CA PHE A 9 2.44 11.13 5.87
C PHE A 9 1.79 9.79 5.60
N TYR A 10 0.96 9.75 4.56
CA TYR A 10 0.08 8.63 4.27
C TYR A 10 0.11 8.30 2.79
N PHE A 11 0.20 7.01 2.48
CA PHE A 11 0.18 6.49 1.12
C PHE A 11 -0.72 5.27 1.03
N ARG A 12 -1.83 5.39 0.29
CA ARG A 12 -2.77 4.31 0.02
C ARG A 12 -2.57 3.79 -1.39
N TYR A 13 -2.56 2.48 -1.54
CA TYR A 13 -2.32 1.83 -2.81
C TYR A 13 -3.13 0.55 -3.00
N THR A 14 -3.22 0.13 -4.26
CA THR A 14 -3.57 -1.25 -4.63
C THR A 14 -2.42 -1.84 -5.46
N TYR A 15 -2.21 -3.14 -5.36
CA TYR A 15 -1.26 -3.86 -6.19
C TYR A 15 -2.00 -4.68 -7.25
N GLN A 16 -1.81 -4.30 -8.51
CA GLN A 16 -2.47 -4.88 -9.68
C GLN A 16 -1.54 -5.85 -10.41
N CYS A 17 -1.39 -7.07 -9.89
CA CYS A 17 -0.43 -8.05 -10.40
C CYS A 17 -1.04 -8.91 -11.53
N PRO A 18 -0.43 -8.96 -12.72
CA PRO A 18 -0.78 -9.95 -13.72
C PRO A 18 -0.48 -11.37 -13.20
N TYR A 19 -1.31 -12.33 -13.62
CA TYR A 19 -1.08 -13.75 -13.41
C TYR A 19 -1.63 -14.56 -14.57
N THR A 20 -1.04 -15.74 -14.77
CA THR A 20 -1.56 -16.77 -15.68
C THR A 20 -2.30 -17.81 -14.86
N ASP A 21 -3.54 -18.13 -15.20
CA ASP A 21 -4.32 -19.19 -14.55
C ASP A 21 -3.92 -20.60 -15.02
N ALA A 22 -4.57 -21.63 -14.47
CA ALA A 22 -4.29 -23.02 -14.82
C ALA A 22 -4.64 -23.38 -16.28
N ASP A 23 -5.53 -22.61 -16.92
CA ASP A 23 -5.96 -22.80 -18.30
C ASP A 23 -5.08 -22.00 -19.29
N GLY A 24 -4.09 -21.26 -18.79
CA GLY A 24 -3.17 -20.44 -19.59
C GLY A 24 -3.69 -19.05 -19.94
N GLN A 25 -4.77 -18.59 -19.32
CA GLN A 25 -5.30 -17.23 -19.54
C GLN A 25 -4.55 -16.22 -18.69
N ASN A 26 -4.28 -15.05 -19.28
CA ASN A 26 -3.66 -13.93 -18.58
C ASN A 26 -4.73 -13.03 -17.97
N LEU A 27 -4.68 -12.88 -16.65
CA LEU A 27 -5.61 -12.09 -15.83
C LEU A 27 -4.84 -11.11 -14.95
N THR A 28 -5.55 -10.31 -14.16
CA THR A 28 -4.95 -9.36 -13.21
C THR A 28 -5.65 -9.46 -11.87
N ASP A 29 -4.86 -9.64 -10.81
CA ASP A 29 -5.31 -9.57 -9.43
C ASP A 29 -5.09 -8.15 -8.90
N ASN A 30 -6.15 -7.52 -8.42
CA ASN A 30 -6.14 -6.18 -7.85
C ASN A 30 -6.72 -6.13 -6.43
N ASN A 31 -6.83 -7.30 -5.78
CA ASN A 31 -7.48 -7.41 -4.47
C ASN A 31 -6.59 -6.94 -3.32
N TYR A 32 -5.29 -6.76 -3.55
CA TYR A 32 -4.38 -6.29 -2.52
C TYR A 32 -4.48 -4.78 -2.36
N HIS A 33 -5.28 -4.35 -1.38
CA HIS A 33 -5.56 -2.94 -1.12
C HIS A 33 -5.22 -2.57 0.33
N THR A 34 -4.30 -1.62 0.51
CA THR A 34 -3.82 -1.23 1.84
C THR A 34 -3.20 0.17 1.82
N ALA A 35 -2.64 0.59 2.95
CA ALA A 35 -1.91 1.84 3.08
C ALA A 35 -0.72 1.69 4.03
N ILE A 36 0.20 2.64 3.95
CA ILE A 36 1.30 2.80 4.88
C ILE A 36 1.37 4.25 5.35
N TYR A 37 1.85 4.46 6.57
CA TYR A 37 1.92 5.80 7.14
C TYR A 37 3.05 5.96 8.16
N THR A 38 3.52 7.20 8.31
CA THR A 38 4.52 7.58 9.32
C THR A 38 4.07 8.87 10.01
N ALA A 39 4.14 8.90 11.34
CA ALA A 39 3.85 10.11 12.11
C ALA A 39 4.94 11.16 11.89
N VAL A 40 4.55 12.41 11.67
CA VAL A 40 5.47 13.52 11.37
C VAL A 40 5.23 14.71 12.28
N LYS A 41 6.27 15.53 12.48
CA LYS A 41 6.19 16.71 13.35
C LYS A 41 5.48 17.90 12.71
N LYS A 42 5.41 17.94 11.38
CA LYS A 42 4.76 19.02 10.61
C LYS A 42 4.42 18.54 9.21
N GLN A 43 3.45 19.21 8.59
CA GLN A 43 3.22 19.12 7.17
C GLN A 43 4.37 19.78 6.39
N ASP A 44 4.99 19.04 5.48
CA ASP A 44 6.09 19.52 4.63
C ASP A 44 6.13 18.70 3.32
N HIS A 45 5.90 19.36 2.19
CA HIS A 45 5.80 18.69 0.88
C HIS A 45 7.13 18.09 0.41
N ALA A 46 8.25 18.75 0.71
CA ALA A 46 9.57 18.23 0.34
C ALA A 46 9.89 16.99 1.17
N ALA A 47 9.61 17.04 2.48
CA ALA A 47 9.77 15.88 3.35
C ALA A 47 8.81 14.74 2.97
N GLN A 48 7.58 15.03 2.55
CA GLN A 48 6.63 14.01 2.09
C GLN A 48 7.11 13.30 0.82
N THR A 49 7.73 14.06 -0.10
CA THR A 49 8.30 13.49 -1.33
C THR A 49 9.52 12.63 -1.04
N ALA A 50 10.43 13.10 -0.16
CA ALA A 50 11.56 12.29 0.31
C ALA A 50 11.07 11.02 1.03
N TRP A 51 10.11 11.15 1.95
CA TRP A 51 9.47 10.02 2.63
C TRP A 51 8.91 9.01 1.65
N TYR A 52 8.25 9.44 0.57
CA TYR A 52 7.71 8.53 -0.42
C TYR A 52 8.78 7.64 -1.05
N ASN A 53 9.91 8.23 -1.46
CA ASN A 53 10.98 7.50 -2.13
C ASN A 53 11.81 6.66 -1.16
N ASP A 54 12.15 7.21 0.01
CA ASP A 54 13.14 6.64 0.92
C ASP A 54 12.53 5.67 1.94
N ILE A 55 11.24 5.82 2.22
CA ILE A 55 10.54 5.06 3.28
C ILE A 55 9.33 4.33 2.72
N ALA A 56 8.42 5.05 2.05
CA ALA A 56 7.12 4.51 1.69
C ALA A 56 7.23 3.40 0.63
N MET A 57 7.90 3.67 -0.48
CA MET A 57 8.04 2.67 -1.56
C MET A 57 8.82 1.42 -1.16
N PRO A 58 9.95 1.52 -0.43
CA PRO A 58 10.62 0.34 0.14
C PRO A 58 9.70 -0.47 1.08
N ALA A 59 8.92 0.21 1.93
CA ALA A 59 7.96 -0.46 2.80
C ALA A 59 6.82 -1.15 2.02
N VAL A 60 6.32 -0.52 0.95
CA VAL A 60 5.33 -1.11 0.03
C VAL A 60 5.86 -2.39 -0.60
N GLU A 61 7.10 -2.38 -1.09
CA GLU A 61 7.72 -3.58 -1.66
C GLU A 61 7.82 -4.70 -0.62
N ALA A 62 8.36 -4.40 0.57
CA ALA A 62 8.46 -5.38 1.65
C ALA A 62 7.09 -5.94 2.05
N ASP A 63 6.07 -5.09 2.09
CA ASP A 63 4.71 -5.46 2.44
C ASP A 63 4.08 -6.42 1.40
N ILE A 64 4.22 -6.11 0.11
CA ILE A 64 3.76 -6.96 -0.99
C ILE A 64 4.49 -8.29 -0.99
N ARG A 65 5.82 -8.29 -0.86
CA ARG A 65 6.63 -9.52 -0.80
C ARG A 65 6.19 -10.43 0.35
N LYS A 66 5.92 -9.84 1.52
CA LYS A 66 5.53 -10.62 2.70
C LYS A 66 4.09 -11.14 2.61
N ASN A 67 3.15 -10.28 2.25
CA ASN A 67 1.72 -10.56 2.45
C ASN A 67 1.01 -10.99 1.17
N PHE A 68 1.29 -10.33 0.03
CA PHE A 68 0.69 -10.72 -1.25
C PHE A 68 1.33 -12.02 -1.74
N TYR A 69 2.65 -12.01 -1.98
CA TYR A 69 3.35 -13.19 -2.47
C TYR A 69 3.40 -14.33 -1.44
N GLY A 70 3.44 -14.02 -0.15
CA GLY A 70 3.33 -15.04 0.90
C GLY A 70 2.02 -15.85 0.84
N ALA A 71 0.93 -15.24 0.34
CA ALA A 71 -0.34 -15.93 0.12
C ALA A 71 -0.41 -16.57 -1.27
N THR A 72 -0.04 -15.83 -2.32
CA THR A 72 -0.17 -16.32 -3.70
C THR A 72 0.81 -17.43 -4.03
N ASP A 73 2.04 -17.45 -3.48
CA ASP A 73 2.97 -18.56 -3.69
C ASP A 73 2.50 -19.88 -3.03
N ARG A 74 1.50 -19.83 -2.14
CA ARG A 74 0.87 -21.00 -1.51
C ARG A 74 -0.43 -21.42 -2.19
N ASN A 75 -0.78 -20.84 -3.34
CA ASN A 75 -2.02 -21.15 -4.02
C ASN A 75 -2.00 -22.59 -4.58
N ASN A 76 -3.12 -23.30 -4.42
CA ASN A 76 -3.32 -24.64 -4.98
C ASN A 76 -4.10 -24.63 -6.29
N LEU A 77 -4.28 -23.45 -6.90
CA LEU A 77 -5.11 -23.24 -8.09
C LEU A 77 -4.29 -23.22 -9.39
N GLY A 78 -2.99 -23.52 -9.32
CA GLY A 78 -2.10 -23.52 -10.48
C GLY A 78 -1.81 -22.12 -11.04
N MET A 79 -2.13 -21.06 -10.30
CA MET A 79 -1.93 -19.68 -10.76
C MET A 79 -0.46 -19.30 -10.64
N THR A 80 0.08 -18.72 -11.72
CA THR A 80 1.45 -18.21 -11.77
C THR A 80 1.43 -16.69 -11.84
N TYR A 81 1.86 -16.03 -10.76
CA TYR A 81 1.91 -14.57 -10.68
C TYR A 81 3.24 -14.04 -11.20
N GLU A 82 3.21 -12.90 -11.89
CA GLU A 82 4.43 -12.15 -12.15
C GLU A 82 5.12 -11.75 -10.84
N ARG A 83 6.45 -11.68 -10.84
CA ARG A 83 7.23 -11.25 -9.67
C ARG A 83 7.09 -9.75 -9.44
N TYR A 84 7.49 -9.31 -8.25
CA TYR A 84 7.29 -7.93 -7.82
C TYR A 84 7.73 -6.93 -8.90
N ASN A 85 6.81 -6.05 -9.27
CA ASN A 85 7.08 -4.93 -10.16
C ASN A 85 6.37 -3.68 -9.63
N GLN A 86 7.15 -2.64 -9.37
CA GLN A 86 6.66 -1.37 -8.86
C GLN A 86 5.59 -0.73 -9.76
N GLN A 87 5.60 -0.99 -11.07
CA GLN A 87 4.60 -0.46 -12.02
C GLN A 87 3.17 -0.95 -11.75
N TYR A 88 3.03 -2.07 -11.04
CA TYR A 88 1.73 -2.62 -10.62
C TYR A 88 1.20 -1.98 -9.34
N VAL A 89 2.02 -1.19 -8.62
CA VAL A 89 1.56 -0.38 -7.50
C VAL A 89 0.78 0.81 -8.05
N ARG A 90 -0.53 0.83 -7.82
CA ARG A 90 -1.38 1.97 -8.13
C ARG A 90 -1.60 2.82 -6.90
N ARG A 91 -1.12 4.06 -6.96
CA ARG A 91 -1.43 5.09 -5.97
C ARG A 91 -2.91 5.41 -6.03
N LEU A 92 -3.58 5.29 -4.89
CA LEU A 92 -4.96 5.71 -4.70
C LEU A 92 -5.01 7.02 -3.93
N ASP A 93 -4.10 7.20 -2.97
CA ASP A 93 -3.99 8.41 -2.20
C ASP A 93 -2.54 8.64 -1.73
N PHE A 94 -2.13 9.91 -1.68
CA PHE A 94 -0.82 10.34 -1.21
C PHE A 94 -0.95 11.75 -0.65
N ALA A 95 -1.08 11.84 0.66
CA ALA A 95 -1.39 13.08 1.34
C ALA A 95 -0.81 13.11 2.75
N TRP A 96 -0.79 14.31 3.32
CA TRP A 96 -0.62 14.48 4.76
C TRP A 96 -2.00 14.53 5.41
N TYR A 97 -2.12 13.91 6.58
CA TYR A 97 -3.36 13.89 7.36
C TYR A 97 -3.12 14.39 8.78
N ASP A 98 -4.03 15.24 9.28
CA ASP A 98 -4.11 15.61 10.70
C ASP A 98 -4.37 14.37 11.56
N THR A 99 -5.29 13.51 11.11
CA THR A 99 -5.69 12.23 11.72
C THR A 99 -5.76 11.15 10.66
N LEU A 100 -5.28 9.94 10.96
CA LEU A 100 -5.28 8.85 10.00
C LEU A 100 -6.69 8.53 9.49
N PRO A 101 -6.85 8.25 8.19
CA PRO A 101 -8.04 7.58 7.68
C PRO A 101 -8.28 6.29 8.47
N VAL A 102 -9.55 6.00 8.79
CA VAL A 102 -9.95 4.80 9.55
C VAL A 102 -10.84 3.90 8.72
N HIS A 103 -10.91 2.62 9.11
CA HIS A 103 -11.92 1.71 8.57
C HIS A 103 -13.33 2.23 8.93
N THR A 104 -14.22 2.28 7.95
CA THR A 104 -15.59 2.79 8.11
C THR A 104 -16.62 1.69 8.36
N SER A 105 -16.21 0.43 8.33
CA SER A 105 -17.09 -0.72 8.57
C SER A 105 -16.29 -1.99 8.87
N GLY A 106 -16.98 -2.99 9.43
CA GLY A 106 -16.41 -4.31 9.72
C GLY A 106 -15.73 -4.39 11.10
N PRO A 107 -15.03 -5.50 11.39
CA PRO A 107 -14.40 -5.73 12.70
C PRO A 107 -13.37 -4.68 13.10
N ASP A 108 -12.76 -4.00 12.13
CA ASP A 108 -11.73 -2.98 12.34
C ASP A 108 -12.30 -1.55 12.33
N GLU A 109 -13.62 -1.37 12.32
CA GLU A 109 -14.24 -0.04 12.28
C GLU A 109 -13.69 0.89 13.36
N GLY A 110 -13.32 2.11 12.95
CA GLY A 110 -12.71 3.11 13.83
C GLY A 110 -11.20 2.96 14.04
N HIS A 111 -10.58 1.86 13.62
CA HIS A 111 -9.12 1.70 13.64
C HIS A 111 -8.45 2.34 12.42
N PRO A 112 -7.20 2.81 12.53
CA PRO A 112 -6.46 3.36 11.41
C PRO A 112 -6.36 2.37 10.23
N PHE A 113 -6.64 2.84 9.03
CA PHE A 113 -6.49 2.06 7.82
C PHE A 113 -5.02 2.10 7.37
N GLY A 114 -4.38 0.93 7.29
CA GLY A 114 -3.00 0.80 6.86
C GLY A 114 -2.02 0.44 7.98
N LYS A 115 -0.73 0.50 7.68
CA LYS A 115 0.35 0.00 8.54
C LYS A 115 1.33 1.12 8.88
N PRO A 116 1.75 1.25 10.15
CA PRO A 116 2.80 2.18 10.52
C PRO A 116 4.15 1.72 9.97
N VAL A 117 4.98 2.68 9.56
CA VAL A 117 6.38 2.51 9.13
C VAL A 117 7.27 3.46 9.91
#